data_AF-A0A7K7UKE7-F1
#
_entry.id   AF-A0A7K7UKE7-F1
#
_cell.length_a   1.000
_cell.length_b   1.000
_cell.length_c   1.000
_cell.angle_alpha   90.00
_cell.angle_beta   90.00
_cell.angle_gamma   90.00
#
_symmetry.space_group_name_H-M   'P 1'
#
loop_
_entity.id
_entity.type
_entity.pdbx_description
1 polymer ?
#
loop_
_entity_poly.entity_id
_entity_poly.type
_entity_poly.pdbx_seq_one_letter_code
_entity_poly.pdbx_strand_id
1 'polypeptide(L)' 'LLAAAVGRTQVQQEPSAETTEGTGISISCSHTNIQSNEYIYWYRQLPGRSPTFLLSTQKDSKEMRDPSGRLSVAADR' A
#
# COMPACT_ATOMS: atom_id res chain seq x y z
N LEU A 1 -25.76 -12.15 19.09
CA LEU A 1 -25.02 -12.43 17.84
C LEU A 1 -24.49 -11.10 17.32
N LEU A 2 -23.20 -10.81 17.51
CA LEU A 2 -22.59 -9.61 16.94
C LEU A 2 -22.21 -9.94 15.49
N ALA A 3 -23.04 -9.50 14.54
CA ALA A 3 -22.68 -9.57 13.13
C ALA A 3 -21.65 -8.47 12.84
N ALA A 4 -20.38 -8.85 12.72
CA ALA A 4 -19.38 -7.97 12.14
C ALA A 4 -19.67 -7.88 10.64
N ALA A 5 -20.26 -6.77 10.20
CA ALA A 5 -20.29 -6.44 8.78
C ALA A 5 -18.86 -6.09 8.37
N VAL A 6 -18.17 -7.03 7.72
CA VAL A 6 -16.95 -6.71 6.97
C VAL A 6 -17.40 -5.88 5.78
N GLY A 7 -17.43 -4.56 5.93
CA GLY A 7 -17.51 -3.66 4.80
C GLY A 7 -16.32 -3.97 3.91
N ARG A 8 -16.55 -4.48 2.69
CA ARG A 8 -15.49 -4.58 1.68
C ARG A 8 -15.11 -3.17 1.26
N THR A 9 -14.26 -2.52 2.04
CA THR A 9 -13.56 -1.32 1.61
C THR A 9 -12.68 -1.67 0.41
N GLN A 10 -12.59 -0.70 -0.50
CA GLN A 10 -12.33 -0.79 -1.93
C GLN A 10 -10.88 -1.15 -2.33
N VAL A 11 -10.01 -1.51 -1.37
CA VAL A 11 -8.61 -1.92 -1.58
C VAL A 11 -8.46 -3.43 -1.37
N GLN A 12 -7.92 -4.15 -2.34
CA GLN A 12 -7.54 -5.55 -2.21
C GLN A 12 -6.00 -5.66 -2.23
N GLN A 13 -5.43 -6.30 -1.22
CA GLN A 13 -3.99 -6.49 -1.05
C GLN A 13 -3.73 -7.92 -0.62
N GLU A 14 -2.58 -8.48 -1.00
CA GLU A 14 -2.17 -9.79 -0.51
C GLU A 14 -2.01 -9.77 1.03
N PRO A 15 -2.55 -10.76 1.75
CA PRO A 15 -2.56 -10.76 3.22
C PRO A 15 -1.16 -10.94 3.82
N SER A 16 -0.21 -11.46 3.06
CA SER A 16 1.16 -11.71 3.47
C SER A 16 2.11 -11.61 2.30
N ALA A 17 3.34 -11.15 2.55
CA ALA A 17 4.43 -11.18 1.60
C ALA A 17 5.73 -11.47 2.36
N GLU A 18 6.58 -12.31 1.79
CA GLU A 18 7.87 -12.70 2.37
C GLU A 18 9.00 -12.40 1.39
N THR A 19 10.18 -12.09 1.93
CA THR A 19 11.40 -11.87 1.14
C THR A 19 12.61 -12.28 1.98
N THR A 20 13.76 -12.40 1.35
CA THR A 20 15.02 -12.67 2.05
C THR A 20 15.58 -11.37 2.65
N GLU A 21 16.27 -11.48 3.78
CA GLU A 21 16.98 -10.33 4.35
C GLU A 21 17.96 -9.73 3.33
N GLY A 22 17.96 -8.40 3.20
CA GLY A 22 18.79 -7.68 2.23
C GLY A 22 18.22 -7.63 0.81
N THR A 23 17.13 -8.33 0.51
CA THR A 23 16.44 -8.22 -0.78
C THR A 23 15.21 -7.32 -0.72
N GLY A 24 14.85 -6.71 -1.85
CA GLY A 24 13.61 -5.94 -1.96
C GLY A 24 12.37 -6.83 -1.93
N ILE A 25 11.21 -6.24 -1.64
CA ILE A 25 9.91 -6.90 -1.76
C ILE A 25 8.96 -5.99 -2.52
N SER A 26 8.10 -6.59 -3.34
CA SER A 26 7.00 -5.89 -4.00
C SER A 26 5.71 -6.23 -3.28
N ILE A 27 4.97 -5.22 -2.86
CA ILE A 27 3.66 -5.36 -2.23
C ILE A 27 2.64 -4.74 -3.17
N SER A 28 1.69 -5.53 -3.63
CA SER A 28 0.68 -5.10 -4.61
C SER A 28 -0.66 -4.85 -3.92
N CYS A 29 -1.34 -3.78 -4.33
CA CYS A 29 -2.73 -3.52 -3.97
C CYS A 29 -3.53 -3.15 -5.23
N SER A 30 -4.81 -3.51 -5.28
CA SER A 30 -5.73 -3.09 -6.33
C SER A 30 -6.89 -2.29 -5.73
N HIS A 31 -7.31 -1.24 -6.43
CA HIS A 31 -8.44 -0.41 -6.05
C HIS A 31 -9.31 -0.13 -7.28
N THR A 32 -10.42 -0.85 -7.40
CA THR A 32 -11.18 -0.96 -8.67
C THR A 32 -11.79 0.35 -9.13
N ASN A 33 -11.99 1.32 -8.23
CA ASN A 33 -12.64 2.58 -8.52
C ASN A 33 -11.82 3.78 -8.01
N ILE A 34 -10.47 3.67 -8.07
CA ILE A 34 -9.61 4.83 -7.84
C ILE A 34 -9.55 5.72 -9.08
N GLN A 35 -9.76 7.02 -8.89
CA GLN A 35 -9.58 8.04 -9.93
C GLN A 35 -8.10 8.43 -10.04
N SER A 36 -7.67 8.94 -11.19
CA SER A 36 -6.26 9.28 -11.42
C SER A 36 -5.75 10.46 -10.59
N ASN A 37 -6.65 11.31 -10.10
CA ASN A 37 -6.36 12.43 -9.22
C ASN A 37 -6.45 12.07 -7.71
N GLU A 38 -6.81 10.84 -7.37
CA GLU A 38 -6.85 10.36 -5.99
C GLU A 38 -5.46 9.86 -5.55
N TYR A 39 -5.16 10.08 -4.27
CA TYR A 39 -3.91 9.65 -3.66
C TYR A 39 -4.08 8.29 -2.97
N ILE A 40 -3.15 7.39 -3.26
CA ILE A 40 -2.91 6.14 -2.55
C ILE A 40 -1.87 6.43 -1.48
N TYR A 41 -2.17 6.12 -0.22
CA TYR A 41 -1.27 6.32 0.91
C TYR A 41 -0.77 4.98 1.43
N TRP A 42 0.55 4.84 1.53
CA TRP A 42 1.18 3.63 2.06
C TRP A 42 1.66 3.87 3.48
N TYR A 43 1.33 2.94 4.38
CA TYR A 43 1.72 2.98 5.78
C TYR A 43 2.39 1.67 6.18
N ARG A 44 3.35 1.74 7.11
CA ARG A 44 3.94 0.59 7.79
C ARG A 44 3.51 0.58 9.24
N GLN A 45 3.00 -0.55 9.71
CA GLN A 45 2.74 -0.78 11.13
C GLN A 45 3.58 -1.95 11.63
N LEU A 46 4.37 -1.72 12.67
CA LEU A 46 5.04 -2.79 13.41
C LEU A 46 4.16 -3.23 14.59
N PRO A 47 4.28 -4.47 15.07
CA PRO A 47 3.57 -4.92 16.26
C PRO A 47 3.74 -3.95 17.45
N GLY A 48 2.62 -3.54 18.05
CA GLY A 48 2.60 -2.61 19.19
C GLY A 48 2.93 -1.15 18.87
N ARG A 49 3.00 -0.74 17.60
CA ARG A 49 3.30 0.65 17.19
C ARG A 49 2.16 1.28 16.38
N SER A 50 2.11 2.60 16.39
CA SER A 50 1.23 3.38 15.51
C SER A 50 1.67 3.26 14.04
N PRO A 51 0.73 3.37 13.08
CA PRO A 51 1.07 3.43 11.66
C PRO A 51 2.07 4.54 11.36
N THR A 52 3.10 4.21 10.59
CA THR A 52 4.09 5.15 10.08
C THR A 52 3.82 5.39 8.60
N PHE A 53 3.65 6.65 8.21
CA PHE A 53 3.52 7.02 6.80
C PHE A 53 4.80 6.66 6.05
N LEU A 54 4.67 6.03 4.88
CA LEU A 54 5.79 5.70 4.00
C LEU A 54 5.84 6.67 2.82
N LEU A 55 4.76 6.70 2.03
CA LEU A 55 4.66 7.53 0.84
C LEU A 55 3.21 7.70 0.39
N SER A 56 3.00 8.63 -0.55
CA SER A 56 1.73 8.79 -1.27
C SER A 56 1.96 8.80 -2.78
N THR A 57 1.08 8.16 -3.53
CA THR A 57 1.15 8.06 -5.00
C THR A 57 -0.19 8.44 -5.59
N GLN A 58 -0.22 8.86 -6.85
CA GLN A 58 -1.44 8.83 -7.64
C GLN A 58 -1.44 7.58 -8.50
N LYS A 59 -2.61 7.17 -9.00
CA LYS A 59 -2.69 6.15 -10.05
C LYS A 59 -1.82 6.59 -11.24
N ASP A 60 -1.07 5.66 -11.83
CA ASP A 60 -0.19 5.89 -12.99
C ASP A 60 1.00 6.84 -12.74
N SER A 61 1.26 7.25 -11.49
CA SER A 61 2.43 8.05 -11.14
C SER A 61 3.70 7.20 -11.13
N LYS A 62 4.68 7.58 -11.97
CA LYS A 62 6.06 7.06 -11.92
C LYS A 62 6.92 7.78 -10.89
N GLU A 63 6.51 8.99 -10.51
CA GLU A 63 7.25 9.86 -9.62
C GLU A 63 6.77 9.72 -8.18
N MET A 64 7.72 9.68 -7.27
CA MET A 64 7.52 9.46 -5.84
C MET A 64 7.79 10.78 -5.11
N ARG A 65 6.82 11.26 -4.34
CA ARG A 65 7.04 12.37 -3.40
C ARG A 65 7.28 11.75 -2.01
N ASP A 66 8.54 11.79 -1.60
CA ASP A 66 9.14 11.23 -0.37
C ASP A 66 9.21 9.68 -0.33
N PRO A 67 10.41 9.10 -0.15
CA PRO A 67 10.88 8.80 1.21
C PRO A 67 12.39 8.99 1.45
N SER A 68 12.72 9.26 2.72
CA SER A 68 13.99 8.85 3.33
C SER A 68 14.11 7.32 3.32
N GLY A 69 14.65 6.74 2.25
CA GLY A 69 14.79 5.29 2.04
C GLY A 69 14.75 4.88 0.56
N ARG A 70 14.68 3.57 0.25
CA ARG A 70 14.63 3.01 -1.12
C ARG A 70 13.29 2.31 -1.37
N LEU A 71 12.20 3.09 -1.47
CA LEU A 71 10.88 2.60 -1.92
C LEU A 71 10.67 2.94 -3.41
N SER A 72 9.82 2.20 -4.12
CA SER A 72 9.44 2.50 -5.51
C SER A 72 8.05 1.95 -5.80
N VAL A 73 7.31 2.62 -6.69
CA VAL A 73 5.94 2.24 -7.08
C VAL A 73 5.96 1.71 -8.50
N ALA A 74 5.39 0.53 -8.73
CA ALA A 74 5.21 -0.05 -10.06
C ALA A 74 3.77 0.18 -10.53
N ALA A 75 3.60 0.45 -11.83
CA ALA A 75 2.27 0.45 -12.45
C ALA A 75 1.78 -0.99 -12.67
N ASP A 76 0.46 -1.19 -12.66
CA ASP A 76 -0.16 -2.45 -13.10
C ASP A 76 0.23 -2.73 -14.56
N ARG A 77 0.52 -4.00 -14.90
CA ARG A 77 0.87 -4.44 -16.26
C ARG A 77 -0.35 -4.50 -17.17
#